data_AF-A0A134B432-F1
#
_entry.id   AF-A0A134B432-F1
#
_cell.length_a   1.000
_cell.length_b   1.000
_cell.length_c   1.000
_cell.angle_alpha   90.00
_cell.angle_beta   90.00
_cell.angle_gamma   90.00
#
_symmetry.space_group_name_H-M   'P 1'
#
loop_
_entity.id
_entity.type
_entity.pdbx_description
1 polymer ?
#
loop_
_entity_poly.entity_id
_entity_poly.type
_entity_poly.pdbx_seq_one_letter_code
_entity_poly.pdbx_strand_id
1 'polypeptide(L)'
;MDEISKITSALTGGALPEGYNPKAIEKLAKQFQKLSEARVIRNYPIRRFSYDESFYSVYAFPIRGTEIAQETLQQIKATVATLDYGPMRYDSMMGAGPDYWTLEPETGKHTKVYAKEPTAISMISDAFDGVVIYTLPEYGVSYKKAALRQDIPYVLFGKKGEPDEFELHPIKQSDLGLPASEITYEGHTAESPESARYQFIFKVIIAIVLIAYLIYRYLL
;
A
#
# COMPACT_ATOMS: atom_id res chain seq x y z
N MET A 1 -3.26 -20.76 18.28
CA MET A 1 -4.05 -20.07 17.25
C MET A 1 -3.10 -19.15 16.50
N ASP A 2 -2.97 -19.34 15.19
CA ASP A 2 -2.15 -18.45 14.35
C ASP A 2 -2.75 -17.03 14.31
N GLU A 3 -1.96 -16.05 13.86
CA GLU A 3 -2.35 -14.64 13.90
C GLU A 3 -3.53 -14.34 12.96
N ILE A 4 -3.61 -15.00 11.80
CA ILE A 4 -4.72 -14.85 10.84
C ILE A 4 -6.04 -15.27 11.51
N SER A 5 -6.04 -16.38 12.24
CA SER A 5 -7.18 -16.89 12.98
C SER A 5 -7.62 -15.93 14.10
N LYS A 6 -6.67 -15.30 14.81
CA LYS A 6 -7.00 -14.28 15.82
C LYS A 6 -7.65 -13.04 15.21
N ILE A 7 -7.06 -12.51 14.13
CA ILE A 7 -7.61 -11.35 13.42
C ILE A 7 -9.01 -11.69 12.91
N THR A 8 -9.16 -12.82 12.23
CA THR A 8 -10.46 -13.27 11.69
C THR A 8 -11.50 -13.37 12.79
N SER A 9 -11.16 -14.01 13.93
CA SER A 9 -12.06 -14.09 15.09
C SER A 9 -12.50 -12.72 15.60
N ALA A 10 -11.59 -11.74 15.66
CA ALA A 10 -11.92 -10.38 16.09
C ALA A 10 -12.85 -9.66 15.09
N LEU A 11 -12.63 -9.86 13.79
CA LEU A 11 -13.47 -9.26 12.73
C LEU A 11 -14.88 -9.86 12.69
N THR A 12 -15.06 -11.10 13.13
CA THR A 12 -16.37 -11.78 13.21
C THR A 12 -17.11 -11.58 14.53
N GLY A 13 -16.63 -10.67 15.40
CA GLY A 13 -17.29 -10.35 16.67
C GLY A 13 -16.82 -11.17 17.88
N GLY A 14 -15.72 -11.90 17.75
CA GLY A 14 -15.04 -12.53 18.89
C GLY A 14 -14.33 -11.52 19.79
N ALA A 15 -13.68 -12.02 20.84
CA ALA A 15 -12.92 -11.18 21.76
C ALA A 15 -11.77 -10.46 21.05
N LEU A 16 -11.60 -9.17 21.36
CA LEU A 16 -10.49 -8.36 20.84
C LEU A 16 -9.18 -8.83 21.49
N PRO A 17 -8.17 -9.25 20.71
CA PRO A 17 -6.86 -9.61 21.26
C PRO A 17 -6.18 -8.43 21.97
N GLU A 18 -5.40 -8.74 23.00
CA GLU A 18 -4.65 -7.73 23.75
C GLU A 18 -3.68 -6.97 22.83
N GLY A 19 -3.59 -5.64 23.02
CA GLY A 19 -2.73 -4.76 22.24
C GLY A 19 -3.31 -4.30 20.90
N TYR A 20 -4.30 -5.00 20.35
CA TYR A 20 -4.94 -4.58 19.10
C TYR A 20 -5.63 -3.24 19.27
N ASN A 21 -5.59 -2.40 18.22
CA ASN A 21 -6.23 -1.10 18.22
C ASN A 21 -7.75 -1.26 18.02
N PRO A 22 -8.59 -0.97 19.04
CA PRO A 22 -10.03 -1.24 18.96
C PRO A 22 -10.72 -0.52 17.80
N LYS A 23 -10.35 0.74 17.53
CA LYS A 23 -10.95 1.55 16.46
C LYS A 23 -10.58 1.04 15.07
N ALA A 24 -9.34 0.60 14.90
CA ALA A 24 -8.89 0.04 13.62
C ALA A 24 -9.60 -1.29 13.33
N ILE A 25 -9.67 -2.17 14.32
CA ILE A 25 -10.36 -3.47 14.21
C ILE A 25 -11.86 -3.29 13.97
N GLU A 26 -12.53 -2.35 14.67
CA GLU A 26 -13.95 -2.06 14.42
C GLU A 26 -14.21 -1.60 12.97
N LYS A 27 -13.33 -0.74 12.44
CA LYS A 27 -13.42 -0.30 11.03
C LYS A 27 -13.21 -1.48 10.07
N LEU A 28 -12.22 -2.34 10.32
CA LEU A 28 -11.96 -3.52 9.50
C LEU A 28 -13.13 -4.51 9.57
N ALA A 29 -13.74 -4.72 10.75
CA ALA A 29 -14.88 -5.61 10.93
C ALA A 29 -16.09 -5.15 10.11
N LYS A 30 -16.34 -3.84 10.07
CA LYS A 30 -17.38 -3.24 9.21
C LYS A 30 -17.14 -3.48 7.73
N GLN A 31 -15.88 -3.52 7.28
CA GLN A 31 -15.58 -3.86 5.88
C GLN A 31 -15.67 -5.36 5.64
N PHE A 32 -15.17 -6.19 6.57
CA PHE A 32 -15.26 -7.64 6.51
C PHE A 32 -16.70 -8.11 6.28
N GLN A 33 -17.67 -7.52 6.97
CA GLN A 33 -19.10 -7.85 6.84
C GLN A 33 -19.74 -7.43 5.51
N LYS A 34 -19.12 -6.50 4.78
CA LYS A 34 -19.63 -6.03 3.47
C LYS A 34 -19.09 -6.85 2.31
N LEU A 35 -17.96 -7.52 2.50
CA LEU A 35 -17.29 -8.30 1.46
C LEU A 35 -17.82 -9.73 1.47
N SER A 36 -18.17 -10.27 0.31
CA SER A 36 -18.38 -11.71 0.13
C SER A 36 -17.04 -12.42 -0.01
N GLU A 37 -16.96 -13.68 0.44
CA GLU A 37 -15.72 -14.47 0.47
C GLU A 37 -14.56 -13.78 1.22
N ALA A 38 -14.89 -12.91 2.18
CA ALA A 38 -13.94 -12.13 2.95
C ALA A 38 -12.97 -13.03 3.73
N ARG A 39 -11.66 -12.74 3.61
CA ARG A 39 -10.60 -13.46 4.30
C ARG A 39 -9.44 -12.55 4.66
N VAL A 40 -8.77 -12.89 5.75
CA VAL A 40 -7.50 -12.28 6.14
C VAL A 40 -6.38 -13.11 5.53
N ILE A 41 -5.48 -12.45 4.81
CA ILE A 41 -4.39 -13.09 4.07
C ILE A 41 -3.07 -12.47 4.51
N ARG A 42 -2.01 -13.29 4.57
CA ARG A 42 -0.65 -12.80 4.78
C ARG A 42 -0.18 -12.00 3.57
N ASN A 43 0.48 -10.88 3.85
CA ASN A 43 0.95 -9.94 2.85
C ASN A 43 2.46 -9.78 2.97
N TYR A 44 3.15 -9.85 1.84
CA TYR A 44 4.61 -9.94 1.79
C TYR A 44 5.19 -8.70 1.10
N PRO A 45 6.06 -7.94 1.78
CA PRO A 45 6.73 -6.81 1.14
C PRO A 45 7.74 -7.31 0.10
N ILE A 46 7.62 -6.79 -1.12
CA ILE A 46 8.49 -7.14 -2.26
C ILE A 46 9.56 -6.08 -2.47
N ARG A 47 9.14 -4.83 -2.67
CA ARG A 47 10.04 -3.71 -2.97
C ARG A 47 9.39 -2.40 -2.56
N ARG A 48 10.17 -1.44 -2.07
CA ARG A 48 9.67 -0.12 -1.68
C ARG A 48 10.58 0.95 -2.25
N PHE A 49 9.99 1.97 -2.85
CA PHE A 49 10.73 3.00 -3.57
C PHE A 49 10.04 4.36 -3.51
N SER A 50 10.82 5.43 -3.68
CA SER A 50 10.30 6.76 -3.94
C SER A 50 10.40 7.10 -5.41
N TYR A 51 9.36 7.71 -5.96
CA TYR A 51 9.32 8.19 -7.34
C TYR A 51 8.42 9.42 -7.41
N ASP A 52 8.86 10.47 -8.08
CA ASP A 52 8.07 11.70 -8.29
C ASP A 52 7.44 12.25 -6.99
N GLU A 53 8.30 12.45 -5.96
CA GLU A 53 7.93 12.93 -4.61
C GLU A 53 6.94 12.05 -3.83
N SER A 54 6.60 10.88 -4.36
CA SER A 54 5.68 9.92 -3.74
C SER A 54 6.41 8.65 -3.32
N PHE A 55 5.85 7.94 -2.34
CA PHE A 55 6.35 6.66 -1.88
C PHE A 55 5.44 5.53 -2.35
N TYR A 56 6.04 4.40 -2.71
CA TYR A 56 5.33 3.24 -3.24
C TYR A 56 5.86 1.98 -2.59
N SER A 57 4.95 1.07 -2.29
CA SER A 57 5.26 -0.24 -1.73
C SER A 57 4.62 -1.33 -2.58
N VAL A 58 5.45 -2.17 -3.20
CA VAL A 58 5.03 -3.37 -3.91
C VAL A 58 4.92 -4.51 -2.91
N TYR A 59 3.77 -5.19 -2.93
CA TYR A 59 3.43 -6.30 -2.06
C TYR A 59 2.98 -7.50 -2.89
N ALA A 60 3.05 -8.68 -2.28
CA ALA A 60 2.47 -9.90 -2.83
C ALA A 60 1.66 -10.64 -1.76
N PHE A 61 0.56 -11.27 -2.17
CA PHE A 61 -0.22 -12.15 -1.30
C PHE A 61 -0.69 -13.38 -2.10
N PRO A 62 -0.89 -14.53 -1.44
CA PRO A 62 -1.44 -15.71 -2.10
C PRO A 62 -2.95 -15.53 -2.34
N ILE A 63 -3.44 -15.72 -3.56
CA ILE A 63 -4.88 -15.68 -3.84
C ILE A 63 -5.61 -16.81 -3.10
N ARG A 64 -4.92 -17.94 -2.91
CA ARG A 64 -5.38 -19.13 -2.19
C ARG A 64 -4.34 -19.61 -1.19
N GLY A 65 -4.81 -20.10 -0.06
CA GLY A 65 -3.95 -20.60 1.02
C GLY A 65 -3.49 -19.50 1.97
N THR A 66 -2.52 -19.85 2.81
CA THR A 66 -2.07 -18.98 3.92
C THR A 66 -0.71 -18.33 3.67
N GLU A 67 0.13 -18.91 2.81
CA GLU A 67 1.53 -18.49 2.62
C GLU A 67 2.00 -18.64 1.17
N ILE A 68 2.98 -17.82 0.78
CA ILE A 68 3.74 -17.95 -0.47
C ILE A 68 5.03 -18.72 -0.17
N ALA A 69 5.35 -19.73 -0.98
CA ALA A 69 6.60 -20.46 -0.85
C ALA A 69 7.82 -19.52 -0.94
N GLN A 70 8.83 -19.75 -0.11
CA GLN A 70 9.98 -18.85 -0.02
C GLN A 70 10.73 -18.72 -1.35
N GLU A 71 10.86 -19.80 -2.12
CA GLU A 71 11.47 -19.79 -3.45
C GLU A 71 10.71 -18.87 -4.41
N THR A 72 9.38 -19.02 -4.49
CA THR A 72 8.51 -18.15 -5.29
C THR A 72 8.63 -16.69 -4.87
N LEU A 73 8.69 -16.41 -3.56
CA LEU A 73 8.87 -15.05 -3.06
C LEU A 73 10.21 -14.44 -3.50
N GLN A 74 11.30 -15.23 -3.55
CA GLN A 74 12.59 -14.75 -4.05
C GLN A 74 12.56 -14.50 -5.56
N GLN A 75 11.90 -15.36 -6.33
CA GLN A 75 11.72 -15.16 -7.77
C GLN A 75 10.91 -13.90 -8.08
N ILE A 76 9.84 -13.64 -7.31
CA ILE A 76 9.06 -12.40 -7.42
C ILE A 76 9.94 -11.18 -7.15
N LYS A 77 10.70 -11.19 -6.04
CA LYS A 77 11.61 -10.09 -5.70
C LYS A 77 12.64 -9.84 -6.80
N ALA A 78 13.26 -10.90 -7.33
CA ALA A 78 14.23 -10.79 -8.41
C ALA A 78 13.59 -10.21 -9.69
N THR A 79 12.39 -10.64 -10.03
CA THR A 79 11.68 -10.16 -11.23
C THR A 79 11.29 -8.69 -11.09
N VAL A 80 10.70 -8.29 -9.95
CA VAL A 80 10.34 -6.90 -9.67
C VAL A 80 11.56 -5.98 -9.56
N ALA A 81 12.72 -6.50 -9.13
CA ALA A 81 13.96 -5.74 -9.10
C ALA A 81 14.47 -5.32 -10.50
N THR A 82 14.03 -6.00 -11.57
CA THR A 82 14.39 -5.64 -12.95
C THR A 82 13.62 -4.44 -13.50
N LEU A 83 12.54 -4.02 -12.83
CA LEU A 83 11.74 -2.88 -13.26
C LEU A 83 12.33 -1.55 -12.76
N ASP A 84 12.22 -0.53 -13.63
CA ASP A 84 12.37 0.86 -13.24
C ASP A 84 11.23 1.31 -12.31
N TYR A 85 11.46 2.37 -11.53
CA TYR A 85 10.47 2.88 -10.57
C TYR A 85 9.19 3.40 -11.23
N GLY A 86 9.29 4.07 -12.38
CA GLY A 86 8.15 4.68 -13.07
C GLY A 86 7.03 3.68 -13.40
N PRO A 87 7.32 2.55 -14.09
CA PRO A 87 6.32 1.52 -14.37
C PRO A 87 5.70 0.86 -13.12
N MET A 88 6.44 0.75 -12.02
CA MET A 88 5.95 0.10 -10.79
C MET A 88 4.91 0.93 -10.03
N ARG A 89 4.76 2.23 -10.33
CA ARG A 89 3.85 3.14 -9.60
C ARG A 89 2.37 2.80 -9.76
N TYR A 90 2.02 2.06 -10.80
CA TYR A 90 0.63 1.74 -11.12
C TYR A 90 0.20 0.49 -10.35
N ASP A 91 -0.88 0.63 -9.59
CA ASP A 91 -1.51 -0.49 -8.90
C ASP A 91 -2.13 -1.47 -9.92
N SER A 92 -2.00 -2.77 -9.66
CA SER A 92 -2.64 -3.84 -10.44
C SER A 92 -4.06 -4.14 -9.94
N MET A 93 -4.37 -3.75 -8.69
CA MET A 93 -5.64 -4.04 -8.03
C MET A 93 -6.71 -2.95 -8.23
N MET A 94 -6.39 -1.87 -8.96
CA MET A 94 -7.22 -0.69 -9.33
C MET A 94 -8.70 -0.81 -8.92
N GLY A 95 -9.00 -0.47 -7.66
CA GLY A 95 -10.25 -0.85 -7.00
C GLY A 95 -11.44 0.11 -7.12
N ALA A 96 -11.50 0.99 -8.12
CA ALA A 96 -12.67 1.87 -8.29
C ALA A 96 -12.80 2.47 -9.69
N GLY A 97 -14.03 2.46 -10.24
CA GLY A 97 -14.40 3.10 -11.49
C GLY A 97 -14.77 2.10 -12.59
N PRO A 98 -15.03 2.55 -13.84
CA PRO A 98 -15.24 1.64 -14.95
C PRO A 98 -14.00 0.80 -15.26
N ASP A 99 -12.79 1.25 -14.90
CA ASP A 99 -11.51 0.71 -15.33
C ASP A 99 -10.84 -0.17 -14.24
N TYR A 100 -11.52 -1.22 -13.76
CA TYR A 100 -10.98 -2.15 -12.76
C TYR A 100 -10.54 -3.49 -13.35
N TRP A 101 -9.56 -4.13 -12.71
CA TRP A 101 -9.16 -5.50 -13.02
C TRP A 101 -9.93 -6.48 -12.13
N THR A 102 -10.32 -7.60 -12.70
CA THR A 102 -10.86 -8.74 -11.94
C THR A 102 -9.81 -9.83 -11.83
N LEU A 103 -9.86 -10.62 -10.77
CA LEU A 103 -8.93 -11.73 -10.56
C LEU A 103 -9.62 -13.07 -10.80
N GLU A 104 -8.98 -13.96 -11.54
CA GLU A 104 -9.38 -15.36 -11.60
C GLU A 104 -9.19 -15.97 -10.20
N PRO A 105 -10.25 -16.47 -9.54
CA PRO A 105 -10.15 -16.91 -8.15
C PRO A 105 -9.18 -18.06 -7.91
N GLU A 106 -8.87 -18.86 -8.93
CA GLU A 106 -8.00 -20.03 -8.90
C GLU A 106 -6.51 -19.64 -9.01
N THR A 107 -6.19 -18.81 -10.01
CA THR A 107 -4.81 -18.52 -10.40
C THR A 107 -4.34 -17.15 -9.93
N GLY A 108 -5.25 -16.25 -9.55
CA GLY A 108 -4.92 -14.85 -9.25
C GLY A 108 -4.60 -14.02 -10.50
N LYS A 109 -4.80 -14.56 -11.71
CA LYS A 109 -4.57 -13.83 -12.96
C LYS A 109 -5.60 -12.74 -13.19
N HIS A 110 -5.17 -11.63 -13.77
CA HIS A 110 -6.05 -10.53 -14.12
C HIS A 110 -6.85 -10.90 -15.39
N THR A 111 -8.18 -10.82 -15.36
CA THR A 111 -9.07 -11.44 -16.38
C THR A 111 -10.00 -10.48 -17.13
N LYS A 112 -10.79 -9.63 -16.45
CA LYS A 112 -11.64 -8.64 -17.12
C LYS A 112 -10.92 -7.31 -17.22
N VAL A 113 -10.88 -6.81 -18.45
CA VAL A 113 -10.18 -5.60 -18.86
C VAL A 113 -11.22 -4.58 -19.26
N TYR A 114 -11.80 -3.92 -18.28
CA TYR A 114 -12.24 -2.55 -18.54
C TYR A 114 -11.10 -1.56 -18.26
N ALA A 115 -10.04 -2.02 -17.57
CA ALA A 115 -8.81 -1.29 -17.39
C ALA A 115 -8.07 -1.03 -18.71
N LYS A 116 -7.28 0.06 -18.76
CA LYS A 116 -6.27 0.26 -19.81
C LYS A 116 -5.23 -0.87 -19.82
N GLU A 117 -4.31 -0.83 -20.79
CA GLU A 117 -3.19 -1.76 -20.97
C GLU A 117 -2.64 -2.35 -19.65
N PRO A 118 -2.29 -3.65 -19.62
CA PRO A 118 -1.68 -4.28 -18.45
C PRO A 118 -0.56 -3.43 -17.84
N THR A 119 -0.58 -3.27 -16.52
CA THR A 119 0.51 -2.59 -15.84
C THR A 119 1.72 -3.53 -15.77
N ALA A 120 2.92 -2.99 -15.62
CA ALA A 120 4.11 -3.83 -15.45
C ALA A 120 3.97 -4.79 -14.25
N ILE A 121 3.30 -4.34 -13.18
CA ILE A 121 3.03 -5.16 -12.00
C ILE A 121 1.99 -6.24 -12.27
N SER A 122 0.91 -5.96 -13.00
CA SER A 122 -0.08 -6.99 -13.35
C SER A 122 0.53 -8.05 -14.25
N MET A 123 1.38 -7.67 -15.22
CA MET A 123 2.10 -8.61 -16.08
C MET A 123 3.04 -9.54 -15.30
N ILE A 124 3.78 -9.00 -14.31
CA ILE A 124 4.61 -9.84 -13.44
C ILE A 124 3.70 -10.73 -12.57
N SER A 125 2.62 -10.19 -12.01
CA SER A 125 1.68 -10.96 -11.19
C SER A 125 1.12 -12.16 -11.95
N ASP A 126 0.70 -11.97 -13.20
CA ASP A 126 0.09 -13.02 -14.04
C ASP A 126 1.07 -14.15 -14.41
N ALA A 127 2.38 -13.93 -14.23
CA ALA A 127 3.40 -14.95 -14.42
C ALA A 127 3.55 -15.90 -13.20
N PHE A 128 2.96 -15.57 -12.05
CA PHE A 128 3.03 -16.38 -10.83
C PHE A 128 1.64 -16.90 -10.44
N ASP A 129 1.33 -18.14 -10.85
CA ASP A 129 0.07 -18.78 -10.50
C ASP A 129 -0.12 -18.85 -8.98
N GLY A 130 -1.31 -18.46 -8.53
CA GLY A 130 -1.70 -18.47 -7.12
C GLY A 130 -1.24 -17.23 -6.33
N VAL A 131 -0.55 -16.27 -6.95
CA VAL A 131 -0.04 -15.07 -6.28
C VAL A 131 -0.55 -13.81 -6.96
N VAL A 132 -0.95 -12.85 -6.14
CA VAL A 132 -1.29 -11.50 -6.60
C VAL A 132 -0.21 -10.54 -6.12
N ILE A 133 0.34 -9.76 -7.04
CA ILE A 133 1.32 -8.71 -6.77
C ILE A 133 0.66 -7.38 -7.08
N TYR A 134 0.80 -6.41 -6.18
CA TYR A 134 0.16 -5.10 -6.29
C TYR A 134 1.03 -3.97 -5.75
N THR A 135 0.75 -2.74 -6.18
CA THR A 135 1.45 -1.54 -5.70
C THR A 135 0.51 -0.70 -4.86
N LEU A 136 0.92 -0.40 -3.63
CA LEU A 136 0.24 0.55 -2.76
C LEU A 136 0.94 1.92 -2.83
N PRO A 137 0.29 2.96 -3.37
CA PRO A 137 0.85 4.31 -3.37
C PRO A 137 0.60 5.04 -2.04
N GLU A 138 1.56 5.89 -1.67
CA GLU A 138 1.55 6.69 -0.44
C GLU A 138 1.77 8.17 -0.77
N TYR A 139 0.74 8.81 -1.31
CA TYR A 139 0.78 10.21 -1.75
C TYR A 139 0.84 11.20 -0.58
N GLY A 140 1.62 12.28 -0.75
CA GLY A 140 1.63 13.44 0.15
C GLY A 140 2.20 13.17 1.55
N VAL A 141 3.00 12.12 1.71
CA VAL A 141 3.64 11.74 2.97
C VAL A 141 5.10 12.20 2.95
N SER A 142 5.61 12.81 4.03
CA SER A 142 7.03 13.12 4.12
C SER A 142 7.86 11.85 4.37
N TYR A 143 9.13 11.82 3.96
CA TYR A 143 10.00 10.66 4.18
C TYR A 143 10.04 10.23 5.66
N LYS A 144 10.21 11.18 6.60
CA LYS A 144 10.20 10.86 8.03
C LYS A 144 8.92 10.15 8.46
N LYS A 145 7.77 10.52 7.89
CA LYS A 145 6.50 9.84 8.17
C LYS A 145 6.41 8.51 7.44
N ALA A 146 6.92 8.40 6.22
CA ALA A 146 6.92 7.17 5.42
C ALA A 146 7.86 6.10 5.99
N ALA A 147 9.06 6.47 6.42
CA ALA A 147 10.06 5.56 7.00
C ALA A 147 9.66 5.05 8.39
N LEU A 148 8.88 5.84 9.14
CA LEU A 148 8.30 5.47 10.43
C LEU A 148 6.91 4.82 10.29
N ARG A 149 6.46 4.47 9.08
CA ARG A 149 5.22 3.72 8.91
C ARG A 149 5.41 2.27 9.31
N GLN A 150 4.32 1.71 9.80
CA GLN A 150 4.19 0.30 10.10
C GLN A 150 4.03 -0.51 8.83
N ASP A 151 4.65 -1.69 8.82
CA ASP A 151 4.46 -2.63 7.73
C ASP A 151 3.01 -3.12 7.68
N ILE A 152 2.63 -3.70 6.55
CA ILE A 152 1.32 -4.27 6.26
C ILE A 152 1.51 -5.79 6.16
N PRO A 153 1.59 -6.49 7.31
CA PRO A 153 1.82 -7.94 7.33
C PRO A 153 0.60 -8.75 6.88
N TYR A 154 -0.60 -8.15 6.91
CA TYR A 154 -1.84 -8.80 6.50
C TYR A 154 -2.73 -7.85 5.71
N VAL A 155 -3.62 -8.44 4.93
CA VAL A 155 -4.65 -7.73 4.19
C VAL A 155 -5.99 -8.43 4.41
N LEU A 156 -7.06 -7.66 4.54
CA LEU A 156 -8.42 -8.15 4.36
C LEU A 156 -8.73 -8.09 2.88
N PHE A 157 -9.11 -9.22 2.30
CA PHE A 157 -9.43 -9.36 0.89
C PHE A 157 -10.79 -10.02 0.71
N GLY A 158 -11.58 -9.55 -0.24
CA GLY A 158 -12.87 -10.14 -0.55
C GLY A 158 -13.54 -9.46 -1.75
N LYS A 159 -14.68 -10.01 -2.16
CA LYS A 159 -15.49 -9.46 -3.24
C LYS A 159 -16.44 -8.39 -2.69
N LYS A 160 -16.45 -7.22 -3.30
CA LYS A 160 -17.28 -6.08 -2.94
C LYS A 160 -18.56 -6.01 -3.76
N GLY A 161 -18.50 -6.41 -5.03
CA GLY A 161 -19.63 -6.29 -5.95
C GLY A 161 -19.55 -7.28 -7.12
N GLU A 162 -20.72 -7.66 -7.62
CA GLU A 162 -20.85 -8.50 -8.80
C GLU A 162 -20.58 -7.69 -10.09
N PRO A 163 -20.01 -8.32 -11.15
CA PRO A 163 -19.68 -9.74 -11.20
C PRO A 163 -18.38 -10.11 -10.47
N ASP A 164 -17.37 -9.23 -10.36
CA ASP A 164 -16.05 -9.62 -9.83
C ASP A 164 -15.20 -8.44 -9.28
N GLU A 165 -15.81 -7.43 -8.65
CA GLU A 165 -15.05 -6.32 -8.02
C GLU A 165 -14.42 -6.79 -6.71
N PHE A 166 -13.10 -6.98 -6.69
CA PHE A 166 -12.36 -7.30 -5.46
C PHE A 166 -11.92 -6.04 -4.73
N GLU A 167 -11.91 -6.10 -3.40
CA GLU A 167 -11.42 -5.03 -2.54
C GLU A 167 -10.36 -5.58 -1.58
N LEU A 168 -9.35 -4.76 -1.34
CA LEU A 168 -8.25 -5.05 -0.44
C LEU A 168 -8.11 -3.93 0.59
N HIS A 169 -8.08 -4.31 1.86
CA HIS A 169 -7.86 -3.41 2.98
C HIS A 169 -6.58 -3.79 3.72
N PRO A 170 -5.55 -2.92 3.70
CA PRO A 170 -4.32 -3.13 4.47
C PRO A 170 -4.59 -3.22 5.98
N ILE A 171 -3.95 -4.20 6.64
CA ILE A 171 -3.91 -4.33 8.10
C ILE A 171 -2.48 -4.06 8.55
N LYS A 172 -2.27 -2.93 9.22
CA LYS A 172 -0.93 -2.46 9.61
C LYS A 172 -0.50 -3.07 10.93
N GLN A 173 0.81 -3.11 11.19
CA GLN A 173 1.33 -3.48 12.50
C GLN A 173 0.73 -2.66 13.65
N SER A 174 0.43 -1.35 13.46
CA SER A 174 -0.29 -0.54 14.48
C SER A 174 -1.61 -1.15 14.90
N ASP A 175 -2.34 -1.68 13.91
CA ASP A 175 -3.71 -2.10 14.10
C ASP A 175 -3.74 -3.34 15.00
N LEU A 176 -2.63 -4.07 14.99
CA LEU A 176 -2.36 -5.29 15.76
C LEU A 176 -1.53 -5.02 17.03
N GLY A 177 -1.23 -3.76 17.37
CA GLY A 177 -0.38 -3.43 18.52
C GLY A 177 1.07 -3.86 18.39
N LEU A 178 1.52 -4.18 17.17
CA LEU A 178 2.88 -4.59 16.89
C LEU A 178 3.81 -3.37 16.80
N PRO A 179 5.10 -3.52 17.19
CA PRO A 179 6.07 -2.43 17.11
C PRO A 179 6.23 -1.96 15.67
N ALA A 180 6.48 -0.65 15.51
CA ALA A 180 6.79 -0.10 14.20
C ALA A 180 8.12 -0.67 13.70
N SER A 181 8.14 -1.19 12.48
CA SER A 181 9.35 -1.48 11.75
C SER A 181 9.89 -0.22 11.09
N GLU A 182 11.20 -0.01 11.11
CA GLU A 182 11.83 0.98 10.25
C GLU A 182 11.79 0.49 8.80
N ILE A 183 11.23 1.30 7.90
CA ILE A 183 11.07 0.97 6.49
C ILE A 183 12.00 1.88 5.67
N THR A 184 12.82 1.26 4.82
CA THR A 184 13.66 1.99 3.86
C THR A 184 13.00 2.02 2.48
N TYR A 185 13.03 3.18 1.83
CA TYR A 185 12.57 3.38 0.46
C TYR A 185 13.78 3.60 -0.46
N GLU A 186 13.89 2.77 -1.49
CA GLU A 186 14.90 2.93 -2.53
C GLU A 186 14.66 4.22 -3.33
N GLY A 187 15.73 4.81 -3.86
CA GLY A 187 15.64 6.04 -4.65
C GLY A 187 15.37 7.31 -3.84
N HIS A 188 15.14 7.21 -2.53
CA HIS A 188 15.03 8.38 -1.67
C HIS A 188 16.41 8.85 -1.23
N THR A 189 16.81 10.02 -1.70
CA THR A 189 17.96 10.73 -1.14
C THR A 189 17.46 11.54 0.05
N ALA A 190 17.89 11.18 1.26
CA ALA A 190 17.60 11.97 2.46
C ALA A 190 17.99 13.44 2.21
N GLU A 191 17.08 14.37 2.53
CA GLU A 191 17.40 15.79 2.45
C GLU A 191 18.69 16.07 3.23
N SER A 192 19.69 16.64 2.55
CA SER A 192 20.90 17.04 3.25
C SER A 192 20.53 18.17 4.24
N PRO A 193 21.21 18.29 5.38
CA PRO A 193 21.00 19.41 6.30
C PRO A 193 21.11 20.78 5.61
N GLU A 194 21.94 20.84 4.56
CA GLU A 194 22.12 22.03 3.74
C GLU A 194 20.91 22.32 2.85
N SER A 195 20.34 21.33 2.16
CA SER A 195 19.16 21.54 1.30
C SER A 195 17.96 22.01 2.12
N ALA A 196 17.75 21.44 3.31
CA ALA A 196 16.70 21.89 4.23
C ALA A 196 16.92 23.35 4.70
N ARG A 197 18.17 23.73 4.97
CA ARG A 197 18.54 25.11 5.33
C ARG A 197 18.30 26.08 4.18
N TYR A 198 18.65 25.72 2.95
CA TYR A 198 18.40 26.55 1.77
C TYR A 198 16.90 26.73 1.50
N GLN A 199 16.10 25.67 1.59
CA GLN A 199 14.65 25.78 1.44
C GLN A 199 14.01 26.68 2.51
N PHE A 200 14.48 26.59 3.77
CA PHE A 200 14.02 27.47 4.84
C PHE A 200 14.34 28.93 4.55
N ILE A 201 15.59 29.24 4.16
CA ILE A 201 16.01 30.60 3.78
C ILE A 201 15.15 31.12 2.62
N PHE A 202 14.92 30.30 1.60
CA PHE A 202 14.12 30.68 0.43
C PHE A 202 12.66 31.01 0.79
N LYS A 203 12.03 30.20 1.66
CA LYS A 203 10.69 30.47 2.20
C LYS A 203 10.63 31.79 2.97
N VAL A 204 11.64 32.08 3.78
CA VAL A 204 11.73 33.35 4.53
C VAL A 204 11.83 34.54 3.57
N ILE A 205 12.68 34.45 2.53
CA ILE A 205 12.83 35.51 1.52
C ILE A 205 11.51 35.74 0.79
N ILE A 206 10.82 34.69 0.33
CA ILE A 206 9.50 34.81 -0.33
C ILE A 206 8.50 35.51 0.59
N ALA A 207 8.44 35.13 1.87
CA ALA A 207 7.53 35.76 2.83
C ALA A 207 7.84 37.26 3.00
N ILE A 208 9.12 37.64 3.11
CA ILE A 208 9.54 39.03 3.21
C ILE A 208 9.13 39.82 1.96
N VAL A 209 9.38 39.27 0.76
CA VAL A 209 9.01 39.92 -0.51
C VAL A 209 7.51 40.09 -0.63
N LEU A 210 6.72 39.08 -0.26
CA LEU A 210 5.25 39.18 -0.25
C LEU A 210 4.76 40.23 0.74
N ILE A 211 5.30 40.27 1.96
CA ILE A 211 4.94 41.28 2.96
C ILE A 211 5.30 42.69 2.46
N ALA A 212 6.50 42.89 1.93
CA ALA A 212 6.93 44.17 1.38
C ALA A 212 6.04 44.62 0.21
N TYR A 213 5.67 43.70 -0.68
CA TYR A 213 4.75 43.97 -1.78
C TYR A 213 3.35 44.36 -1.28
N LEU A 214 2.82 43.66 -0.28
CA LEU A 214 1.53 43.98 0.32
C LEU A 214 1.54 45.35 1.01
N ILE A 215 2.61 45.68 1.74
CA ILE A 215 2.78 47.01 2.34
C ILE A 215 2.82 48.09 1.25
N TYR A 216 3.62 47.91 0.20
CA TYR A 216 3.71 48.86 -0.89
C TYR A 216 2.37 49.06 -1.62
N ARG A 217 1.58 47.99 -1.80
CA ARG A 217 0.33 48.04 -2.56
C ARG A 217 -0.88 48.59 -1.80
N TYR A 218 -0.88 48.46 -0.47
CA TYR A 218 -2.08 48.72 0.35
C TYR A 218 -1.87 49.75 1.47
N LEU A 219 -0.63 50.10 1.81
CA LEU A 219 -0.31 51.04 2.90
C LEU A 219 0.51 52.26 2.43
N LEU A 220 0.95 52.27 1.17
CA LEU A 220 1.63 53.37 0.48
C LEU A 220 0.85 53.70 -0.80
#